data_AF-A0AB34HWG3-F1
#
_entry.id   AF-A0AB34HWG3-F1
#
_cell.length_a   1.000
_cell.length_b   1.000
_cell.length_c   1.000
_cell.angle_alpha   90.00
_cell.angle_beta   90.00
_cell.angle_gamma   90.00
#
_symmetry.space_group_name_H-M   'P 1'
#
loop_
_entity.id
_entity.type
_entity.pdbx_description
1 polymer ?
#
loop_
_entity_poly.entity_id
_entity_poly.type
_entity_poly.pdbx_seq_one_letter_code
_entity_poly.pdbx_strand_id
1 'polypeptide(L)'
;MNPPGSLGVLEEKEEEHLATSVIGPSIHSDNPQERIQARRLRIAARLEARRREALGEYLDGKESEEDQSKSYKQKEESRLKLAKLLLCGTELVTNIQVAADIREIHRRVEEEEIKRQRLEKLENEVKTSQDKFEEITMKWEEGKQKRIPQELWEMLNAQQVHCAGLIEDKNKLISELQQELKAKDDQYVKDLKKQSGDICLLLERMEEQVKNVMKTFRQELQHIEKAFEVEREELLTNNKKKWEQALQAHNAKELEYLMNRIKKVEDHEKQLNKQRIWDCEEYNTIKIKLEQDVQV
;
A
#
# COMPACT_ATOMS: atom_id res chain seq x y z
N MET A 1 -26.48 -7.94 -51.30
CA MET A 1 -25.50 -9.02 -51.53
C MET A 1 -24.98 -9.47 -50.19
N ASN A 2 -25.39 -10.68 -49.78
CA ASN A 2 -24.79 -11.53 -48.74
C ASN A 2 -24.86 -11.07 -47.25
N PRO A 3 -25.00 -12.03 -46.31
CA PRO A 3 -26.24 -12.19 -45.53
C PRO A 3 -25.98 -12.34 -44.00
N PRO A 4 -27.02 -12.63 -43.18
CA PRO A 4 -26.92 -12.77 -41.72
C PRO A 4 -26.77 -14.23 -41.25
N GLY A 5 -26.32 -14.39 -39.99
CA GLY A 5 -26.73 -15.49 -39.09
C GLY A 5 -25.98 -16.83 -39.16
N SER A 6 -25.31 -17.19 -38.05
CA SER A 6 -25.32 -18.56 -37.49
C SER A 6 -24.72 -18.54 -36.08
N LEU A 7 -25.57 -18.45 -35.05
CA LEU A 7 -25.26 -18.91 -33.70
C LEU A 7 -26.34 -19.92 -33.36
N GLY A 8 -26.10 -21.16 -33.81
CA GLY A 8 -26.96 -22.30 -33.56
C GLY A 8 -26.93 -22.68 -32.08
N VAL A 9 -28.11 -22.69 -31.49
CA VAL A 9 -28.49 -23.44 -30.29
C VAL A 9 -28.48 -24.93 -30.62
N LEU A 10 -27.98 -25.76 -29.70
CA LEU A 10 -28.34 -27.16 -29.41
C LEU A 10 -27.48 -27.59 -28.22
N GLU A 11 -27.98 -27.39 -27.01
CA GLU A 11 -28.74 -28.37 -26.21
C GLU A 11 -27.84 -29.23 -25.33
N GLU A 12 -28.13 -29.11 -24.05
CA GLU A 12 -27.67 -29.89 -22.92
C GLU A 12 -27.77 -31.39 -23.18
N LYS A 13 -26.71 -32.11 -22.84
CA LYS A 13 -26.85 -33.45 -22.25
C LYS A 13 -26.00 -33.52 -21.00
N GLU A 14 -26.72 -33.68 -19.90
CA GLU A 14 -26.28 -34.21 -18.64
C GLU A 14 -25.42 -35.46 -18.85
N GLU A 15 -24.16 -35.42 -18.44
CA GLU A 15 -23.45 -36.60 -17.96
C GLU A 15 -23.08 -36.37 -16.50
N GLU A 16 -24.06 -36.71 -15.67
CA GLU A 16 -23.89 -37.04 -14.28
C GLU A 16 -22.92 -38.22 -14.12
N HIS A 17 -22.07 -38.11 -13.10
CA HIS A 17 -21.35 -39.20 -12.44
C HIS A 17 -20.24 -39.94 -13.22
N LEU A 18 -19.00 -39.50 -12.99
CA LEU A 18 -18.01 -40.29 -12.25
C LEU A 18 -16.81 -39.38 -11.91
N ALA A 19 -16.93 -38.65 -10.81
CA ALA A 19 -15.75 -38.23 -10.08
C ALA A 19 -15.00 -39.51 -9.69
N THR A 20 -13.97 -39.86 -10.44
CA THR A 20 -12.96 -40.83 -10.01
C THR A 20 -12.29 -40.21 -8.80
N SER A 21 -12.91 -40.44 -7.64
CA SER A 21 -12.25 -40.39 -6.36
C SER A 21 -10.94 -41.13 -6.56
N VAL A 22 -9.81 -40.43 -6.45
CA VAL A 22 -8.49 -41.05 -6.43
C VAL A 22 -8.45 -41.87 -5.14
N ILE A 23 -8.97 -43.09 -5.21
CA ILE A 23 -8.98 -44.03 -4.10
C ILE A 23 -7.52 -44.42 -3.93
N GLY A 24 -6.85 -43.74 -2.99
CA GLY A 24 -5.51 -44.11 -2.59
C GLY A 24 -5.47 -45.59 -2.15
N PRO A 25 -4.29 -46.22 -2.14
CA PRO A 25 -4.16 -47.64 -1.81
C PRO A 25 -4.93 -47.98 -0.53
N SER A 26 -5.90 -48.89 -0.64
CA SER A 26 -6.78 -49.27 0.47
C SER A 26 -6.29 -50.53 1.17
N ILE A 27 -6.38 -50.56 2.50
CA ILE A 27 -6.00 -51.72 3.32
C ILE A 27 -6.99 -52.88 3.15
N HIS A 28 -8.18 -52.57 2.63
CA HIS A 28 -9.25 -53.52 2.34
C HIS A 28 -9.32 -53.92 0.86
N SER A 29 -8.31 -53.55 0.05
CA SER A 29 -8.21 -54.01 -1.35
C SER A 29 -7.92 -55.51 -1.39
N ASP A 30 -8.51 -56.21 -2.36
CA ASP A 30 -8.25 -57.64 -2.61
C ASP A 30 -6.83 -57.89 -3.13
N ASN A 31 -6.19 -56.86 -3.71
CA ASN A 31 -4.82 -56.92 -4.21
C ASN A 31 -3.79 -56.85 -3.06
N PRO A 32 -2.94 -57.88 -2.87
CA PRO A 32 -1.90 -57.89 -1.84
C PRO A 32 -0.92 -56.72 -1.92
N GLN A 33 -0.59 -56.24 -3.12
CA GLN A 33 0.38 -55.16 -3.32
C GLN A 33 -0.17 -53.80 -2.87
N GLU A 34 -1.45 -53.53 -3.14
CA GLU A 34 -2.13 -52.30 -2.69
C GLU A 34 -2.25 -52.26 -1.17
N ARG A 35 -2.54 -53.39 -0.53
CA ARG A 35 -2.56 -53.46 0.94
C ARG A 35 -1.20 -53.16 1.57
N ILE A 36 -0.11 -53.63 0.94
CA ILE A 36 1.26 -53.36 1.40
C ILE A 36 1.59 -51.87 1.23
N GLN A 37 1.24 -51.27 0.10
CA GLN A 37 1.45 -49.83 -0.14
C GLN A 37 0.63 -48.97 0.83
N ALA A 38 -0.63 -49.30 1.06
CA ALA A 38 -1.50 -48.62 2.02
C ALA A 38 -0.93 -48.65 3.45
N ARG A 39 -0.39 -49.80 3.87
CA ARG A 39 0.28 -49.95 5.17
C ARG A 39 1.56 -49.13 5.24
N ARG A 40 2.39 -49.14 4.20
CA ARG A 40 3.62 -48.32 4.14
C ARG A 40 3.31 -46.83 4.25
N LEU A 41 2.31 -46.34 3.53
CA LEU A 41 1.87 -44.94 3.60
C LEU A 41 1.33 -44.58 4.98
N ARG A 42 0.53 -45.44 5.61
CA ARG A 42 0.05 -45.23 7.00
C ARG A 42 1.18 -45.18 8.01
N ILE A 43 2.19 -46.06 7.88
CA ILE A 43 3.35 -46.08 8.77
C ILE A 43 4.21 -44.83 8.57
N ALA A 44 4.44 -44.43 7.32
CA ALA A 44 5.16 -43.20 7.00
C ALA A 44 4.44 -41.97 7.59
N ALA A 45 3.12 -41.86 7.40
CA ALA A 45 2.32 -40.78 7.98
C ALA A 45 2.37 -40.75 9.51
N ARG A 46 2.35 -41.90 10.19
CA ARG A 46 2.51 -41.98 11.65
C ARG A 46 3.91 -41.57 12.13
N LEU A 47 4.96 -42.00 11.42
CA LEU A 47 6.33 -41.61 11.74
C LEU A 47 6.54 -40.11 11.54
N GLU A 48 5.95 -39.56 10.48
CA GLU A 48 6.03 -38.13 10.18
C GLU A 48 5.21 -37.29 11.17
N ALA A 49 4.02 -37.75 11.58
CA ALA A 49 3.24 -37.12 12.65
C ALA A 49 4.01 -37.11 13.98
N ARG A 50 4.61 -38.25 14.37
CA ARG A 50 5.45 -38.32 15.58
C ARG A 50 6.70 -37.45 15.47
N ARG A 51 7.27 -37.31 14.28
CA ARG A 51 8.39 -36.39 14.02
C ARG A 51 7.96 -34.93 14.21
N ARG A 52 6.82 -34.51 13.65
CA ARG A 52 6.27 -33.15 13.83
C ARG A 52 5.92 -32.87 15.28
N GLU A 53 5.34 -33.84 15.99
CA GLU A 53 5.03 -33.74 17.41
C GLU A 53 6.29 -33.61 18.28
N ALA A 54 7.36 -34.35 17.96
CA ALA A 54 8.66 -34.20 18.61
C ALA A 54 9.38 -32.87 18.28
N LEU A 55 9.03 -32.24 17.16
CA LEU A 55 9.53 -30.92 16.74
C LEU A 55 8.63 -29.76 17.24
N GLY A 56 7.48 -30.04 17.86
CA GLY A 56 6.56 -29.03 18.37
C GLY A 56 5.79 -28.25 17.30
N GLU A 57 5.77 -28.73 16.05
CA GLU A 57 5.04 -28.09 14.95
C GLU A 57 3.54 -28.47 15.01
N TYR A 58 2.79 -27.81 15.89
CA TYR A 58 1.34 -27.72 15.75
C TYR A 58 1.04 -26.65 14.70
N LEU A 59 0.54 -27.08 13.53
CA LEU A 59 -0.04 -26.20 12.52
C LEU A 59 -1.44 -25.77 12.99
N ASP A 60 -1.51 -24.83 13.93
CA ASP A 60 -2.72 -24.02 14.10
C ASP A 60 -2.61 -22.81 13.18
N GLY A 61 -3.48 -22.75 12.17
CA GLY A 61 -3.46 -21.78 11.06
C GLY A 61 -3.87 -20.36 11.45
N LYS A 62 -3.56 -19.94 12.67
CA LYS A 62 -3.67 -18.56 13.15
C LYS A 62 -2.39 -18.25 13.89
N GLU A 63 -1.38 -17.75 13.17
CA GLU A 63 -0.28 -17.03 13.80
C GLU A 63 -0.92 -15.92 14.67
N SER A 64 -0.89 -16.09 15.98
CA SER A 64 -1.28 -15.06 16.93
C SER A 64 -0.43 -13.81 16.65
N GLU A 65 -1.00 -12.60 16.71
CA GLU A 65 -0.23 -11.34 16.62
C GLU A 65 0.92 -11.28 17.67
N GLU A 66 0.88 -12.15 18.68
CA GLU A 66 1.91 -12.34 19.70
C GLU A 66 3.18 -13.05 19.20
N ASP A 67 3.12 -13.86 18.14
CA ASP A 67 4.26 -14.63 17.61
C ASP A 67 4.98 -13.97 16.42
N GLN A 68 4.54 -12.79 15.99
CA GLN A 68 5.24 -12.07 14.93
C GLN A 68 6.63 -11.63 15.39
N SER A 69 7.65 -12.05 14.64
CA SER A 69 9.03 -11.64 14.80
C SER A 69 9.18 -10.11 14.88
N LYS A 70 10.14 -9.65 15.69
CA LYS A 70 10.46 -8.21 15.84
C LYS A 70 10.75 -7.53 14.50
N SER A 71 11.45 -8.22 13.59
CA SER A 71 11.75 -7.69 12.25
C SER A 71 10.48 -7.59 11.39
N TYR A 72 9.55 -8.53 11.53
CA TYR A 72 8.26 -8.49 10.84
C TYR A 72 7.43 -7.28 11.29
N LYS A 73 7.33 -7.05 12.61
CA LYS A 73 6.65 -5.86 13.17
C LYS A 73 7.27 -4.56 12.65
N GLN A 74 8.61 -4.45 12.69
CA GLN A 74 9.32 -3.28 12.17
C GLN A 74 9.06 -3.05 10.67
N LYS A 75 9.06 -4.12 9.86
CA LYS A 75 8.78 -4.04 8.42
C LYS A 75 7.36 -3.51 8.16
N GLU A 76 6.39 -3.98 8.93
CA GLU A 76 4.99 -3.57 8.79
C GLU A 76 4.79 -2.11 9.22
N GLU A 77 5.40 -1.69 10.34
CA GLU A 77 5.40 -0.29 10.77
C GLU A 77 6.03 0.63 9.72
N SER A 78 7.18 0.25 9.18
CA SER A 78 7.84 0.98 8.10
C SER A 78 6.96 1.05 6.84
N ARG A 79 6.25 -0.04 6.49
CA ARG A 79 5.31 -0.05 5.35
C ARG A 79 4.19 0.97 5.55
N LEU A 80 3.54 0.98 6.72
CA LEU A 80 2.46 1.91 7.03
C LEU A 80 2.95 3.37 7.03
N LYS A 81 4.12 3.61 7.61
CA LYS A 81 4.72 4.96 7.65
C LYS A 81 5.04 5.48 6.25
N LEU A 82 5.60 4.63 5.38
CA LEU A 82 5.89 5.00 3.99
C LEU A 82 4.61 5.20 3.17
N ALA A 83 3.58 4.38 3.37
CA ALA A 83 2.29 4.56 2.71
C ALA A 83 1.65 5.90 3.09
N LYS A 84 1.65 6.25 4.38
CA LYS A 84 1.16 7.54 4.86
C LYS A 84 1.97 8.71 4.28
N LEU A 85 3.30 8.58 4.23
CA LEU A 85 4.16 9.61 3.66
C LEU A 85 3.85 9.87 2.18
N LEU A 86 3.65 8.80 1.41
CA LEU A 86 3.29 8.92 0.00
C LEU A 86 1.93 9.59 -0.16
N LEU A 87 0.92 9.16 0.59
CA LEU A 87 -0.43 9.74 0.53
C LEU A 87 -0.41 11.25 0.84
N CYS A 88 0.10 11.64 2.02
CA CYS A 88 0.14 13.04 2.43
C CYS A 88 0.98 13.90 1.46
N GLY A 89 2.05 13.32 0.92
CA GLY A 89 2.89 13.97 -0.06
C GLY A 89 2.21 14.22 -1.40
N THR A 90 1.48 13.21 -1.90
CA THR A 90 0.68 13.34 -3.10
C THR A 90 -0.38 14.43 -2.92
N GLU A 91 -1.10 14.45 -1.81
CA GLU A 91 -2.07 15.50 -1.49
C GLU A 91 -1.44 16.90 -1.51
N LEU A 92 -0.25 17.06 -0.91
CA LEU A 92 0.43 18.36 -0.82
C LEU A 92 0.81 18.93 -2.20
N VAL A 93 1.13 18.05 -3.16
CA VAL A 93 1.41 18.40 -4.56
C VAL A 93 0.10 18.66 -5.32
N THR A 94 -0.88 17.75 -5.22
CA THR A 94 -2.17 17.83 -5.93
C THR A 94 -3.02 19.02 -5.51
N ASN A 95 -2.87 19.51 -4.29
CA ASN A 95 -3.57 20.71 -3.81
C ASN A 95 -3.34 21.95 -4.70
N ILE A 96 -2.18 22.06 -5.37
CA ILE A 96 -1.93 23.17 -6.30
C ILE A 96 -2.83 23.04 -7.53
N GLN A 97 -2.93 21.83 -8.08
CA GLN A 97 -3.78 21.55 -9.23
C GLN A 97 -5.24 21.81 -8.91
N VAL A 98 -5.75 21.31 -7.77
CA VAL A 98 -7.12 21.56 -7.34
C VAL A 98 -7.39 23.06 -7.19
N ALA A 99 -6.46 23.80 -6.59
CA ALA A 99 -6.60 25.25 -6.47
C ALA A 99 -6.58 25.96 -7.84
N ALA A 100 -5.80 25.48 -8.81
CA ALA A 100 -5.78 25.99 -10.18
C ALA A 100 -7.10 25.70 -10.91
N ASP A 101 -7.63 24.49 -10.79
CA ASP A 101 -8.90 24.08 -11.40
C ASP A 101 -10.07 24.89 -10.86
N ILE A 102 -10.13 25.12 -9.54
CA ILE A 102 -11.14 25.97 -8.91
C ILE A 102 -11.06 27.39 -9.49
N ARG A 103 -9.85 27.96 -9.61
CA ARG A 103 -9.68 29.31 -10.18
C ARG A 103 -10.11 29.39 -11.64
N GLU A 104 -9.80 28.36 -12.43
CA GLU A 104 -10.20 28.28 -13.83
C GLU A 104 -11.73 28.22 -13.98
N ILE A 105 -12.42 27.46 -13.12
CA ILE A 105 -13.88 27.43 -13.10
C ILE A 105 -14.45 28.82 -12.83
N HIS A 106 -13.93 29.53 -11.81
CA HIS A 106 -14.37 30.89 -11.51
C HIS A 106 -14.12 31.85 -12.67
N ARG A 107 -12.93 31.78 -13.29
CA ARG A 107 -12.59 32.60 -14.46
C ARG A 107 -13.57 32.39 -15.61
N ARG A 108 -13.95 31.14 -15.90
CA ARG A 108 -14.93 30.82 -16.96
C ARG A 108 -16.30 31.43 -16.70
N VAL A 109 -16.80 31.31 -15.46
CA VAL A 109 -18.09 31.89 -15.07
C VAL A 109 -18.06 33.41 -15.22
N GLU A 110 -17.00 34.06 -14.75
CA GLU A 110 -16.83 35.51 -14.89
C GLU A 110 -16.73 35.94 -16.37
N GLU A 111 -16.02 35.17 -17.20
CA GLU A 111 -15.91 35.44 -18.63
C GLU A 111 -17.23 35.29 -19.39
N GLU A 112 -18.02 34.27 -19.06
CA GLU A 112 -19.35 34.07 -19.63
C GLU A 112 -20.28 35.23 -19.27
N GLU A 113 -20.24 35.70 -18.02
CA GLU A 113 -21.04 36.83 -17.57
C GLU A 113 -20.61 38.15 -18.24
N ILE A 114 -19.30 38.44 -18.32
CA ILE A 114 -18.79 39.61 -19.03
C ILE A 114 -19.19 39.56 -20.51
N LYS A 115 -19.08 38.39 -21.15
CA LYS A 115 -19.50 38.20 -22.55
C LYS A 115 -21.00 38.44 -22.72
N ARG A 116 -21.83 37.93 -21.80
CA ARG A 116 -23.29 38.16 -21.81
C ARG A 116 -23.61 39.64 -21.74
N GLN A 117 -23.00 40.36 -20.79
CA GLN A 117 -23.19 41.81 -20.65
C GLN A 117 -22.74 42.58 -21.90
N ARG A 118 -21.62 42.20 -22.53
CA ARG A 118 -21.15 42.82 -23.77
C ARG A 118 -22.14 42.62 -24.91
N LEU A 119 -22.69 41.41 -25.06
CA LEU A 119 -23.69 41.11 -26.10
C LEU A 119 -24.97 41.90 -25.89
N GLU A 120 -25.48 41.96 -24.65
CA GLU A 120 -26.67 42.73 -24.30
C GLU A 120 -26.49 44.22 -24.59
N LYS A 121 -25.33 44.80 -24.26
CA LYS A 121 -24.99 46.18 -24.60
C LYS A 121 -24.96 46.43 -26.11
N LEU A 122 -24.36 45.52 -26.89
CA LEU A 122 -24.30 45.63 -28.34
C LEU A 122 -25.69 45.54 -28.99
N GLU A 123 -26.54 44.64 -28.51
CA GLU A 123 -27.91 44.51 -28.99
C GLU A 123 -28.74 45.76 -28.69
N ASN A 124 -28.61 46.30 -27.47
CA ASN A 124 -29.26 47.55 -27.08
C ASN A 124 -28.78 48.72 -27.94
N GLU A 125 -27.48 48.86 -28.19
CA GLU A 125 -26.94 49.92 -29.04
C GLU A 125 -27.38 49.77 -30.50
N VAL A 126 -27.49 48.55 -31.03
CA VAL A 126 -28.03 48.33 -32.38
C VAL A 126 -29.48 48.80 -32.46
N LYS A 127 -30.30 48.42 -31.47
CA LYS A 127 -31.72 48.78 -31.43
C LYS A 127 -31.91 50.29 -31.30
N THR A 128 -31.27 50.92 -30.32
CA THR A 128 -31.40 52.38 -30.10
C THR A 128 -30.83 53.18 -31.27
N SER A 129 -29.72 52.72 -31.86
CA SER A 129 -29.13 53.35 -33.04
C SER A 129 -30.03 53.23 -34.27
N GLN A 130 -30.72 52.10 -34.43
CA GLN A 130 -31.66 51.90 -35.53
C GLN A 130 -32.87 52.82 -35.37
N ASP A 131 -33.48 52.87 -34.18
CA ASP A 131 -34.62 53.74 -33.89
C ASP A 131 -34.28 55.23 -34.17
N LYS A 132 -33.11 55.69 -33.70
CA LYS A 132 -32.62 57.06 -33.96
C LYS A 132 -32.36 57.30 -35.45
N PHE A 133 -31.81 56.32 -36.16
CA PHE A 133 -31.52 56.43 -37.60
C PHE A 133 -32.80 56.51 -38.43
N GLU A 134 -33.82 55.72 -38.09
CA GLU A 134 -35.14 55.78 -38.72
C GLU A 134 -35.82 57.12 -38.49
N GLU A 135 -35.74 57.66 -37.26
CA GLU A 135 -36.26 58.99 -36.93
C GLU A 135 -35.59 60.10 -37.76
N ILE A 136 -34.24 60.09 -37.82
CA ILE A 136 -33.45 60.98 -38.67
C ILE A 136 -33.92 60.88 -40.12
N THR A 137 -34.05 59.66 -40.64
CA THR A 137 -34.48 59.39 -42.02
C THR A 137 -35.89 59.93 -42.30
N MET A 138 -36.83 59.74 -41.38
CA MET A 138 -38.20 60.27 -41.49
C MET A 138 -38.20 61.80 -41.54
N LYS A 139 -37.40 62.45 -40.70
CA LYS A 139 -37.28 63.91 -40.65
C LYS A 139 -36.65 64.50 -41.91
N TRP A 140 -35.75 63.77 -42.58
CA TRP A 140 -35.26 64.17 -43.90
C TRP A 140 -36.37 64.20 -44.95
N GLU A 141 -37.30 63.24 -44.93
CA GLU A 141 -38.46 63.24 -45.83
C GLU A 141 -39.43 64.39 -45.53
N GLU A 142 -39.69 64.69 -44.25
CA GLU A 142 -40.46 65.87 -43.84
C GLU A 142 -39.81 67.18 -44.33
N GLY A 143 -38.49 67.26 -44.22
CA GLY A 143 -37.69 68.41 -44.64
C GLY A 143 -37.87 68.78 -46.10
N LYS A 144 -38.00 67.79 -46.99
CA LYS A 144 -38.24 68.02 -48.43
C LYS A 144 -39.54 68.77 -48.71
N GLN A 145 -40.52 68.72 -47.81
CA GLN A 145 -41.83 69.37 -47.97
C GLN A 145 -41.85 70.81 -47.46
N LYS A 146 -40.77 71.28 -46.79
CA LYS A 146 -40.69 72.63 -46.24
C LYS A 146 -40.51 73.67 -47.35
N ARG A 147 -41.48 74.61 -47.44
CA ARG A 147 -41.45 75.71 -48.41
C ARG A 147 -40.86 77.01 -47.85
N ILE A 148 -40.78 77.13 -46.52
CA ILE A 148 -40.26 78.30 -45.83
C ILE A 148 -38.77 78.07 -45.54
N PRO A 149 -37.85 78.89 -46.08
CA PRO A 149 -36.41 78.70 -45.93
C PRO A 149 -35.93 78.67 -44.48
N GLN A 150 -36.55 79.46 -43.61
CA GLN A 150 -36.19 79.53 -42.19
C GLN A 150 -36.55 78.24 -41.44
N GLU A 151 -37.74 77.68 -41.71
CA GLU A 151 -38.15 76.39 -41.15
C GLU A 151 -37.28 75.23 -41.66
N LEU A 152 -36.87 75.29 -42.94
CA LEU A 152 -35.94 74.30 -43.50
C LEU A 152 -34.57 74.39 -42.81
N TRP A 153 -34.06 75.60 -42.60
CA TRP A 153 -32.78 75.82 -41.92
C TRP A 153 -32.79 75.29 -40.49
N GLU A 154 -33.84 75.58 -39.71
CA GLU A 154 -34.00 75.06 -38.34
C GLU A 154 -34.02 73.52 -38.31
N MET A 155 -34.76 72.89 -39.22
CA MET A 155 -34.82 71.43 -39.32
C MET A 155 -33.46 70.83 -39.70
N LEU A 156 -32.74 71.41 -40.66
CA LEU A 156 -31.40 70.95 -41.06
C LEU A 156 -30.41 71.04 -39.90
N ASN A 157 -30.46 72.14 -39.13
CA ASN A 157 -29.58 72.33 -37.98
C ASN A 157 -29.89 71.32 -36.87
N ALA A 158 -31.18 71.04 -36.61
CA ALA A 158 -31.58 69.97 -35.70
C ALA A 158 -31.09 68.60 -36.18
N GLN A 159 -31.24 68.28 -37.47
CA GLN A 159 -30.74 67.02 -38.06
C GLN A 159 -29.22 66.87 -37.94
N GLN A 160 -28.47 67.96 -38.12
CA GLN A 160 -27.02 67.94 -37.89
C GLN A 160 -26.68 67.54 -36.45
N VAL A 161 -27.41 68.07 -35.46
CA VAL A 161 -27.23 67.71 -34.05
C VAL A 161 -27.59 66.24 -33.80
N HIS A 162 -28.68 65.73 -34.37
CA HIS A 162 -29.07 64.32 -34.23
C HIS A 162 -28.03 63.36 -34.83
N CYS A 163 -27.53 63.64 -36.04
CA CYS A 163 -26.46 62.86 -36.67
C CYS A 163 -25.16 62.91 -35.84
N ALA A 164 -24.80 64.08 -35.30
CA ALA A 164 -23.64 64.21 -34.44
C ALA A 164 -23.78 63.38 -33.16
N GLY A 165 -24.95 63.38 -32.52
CA GLY A 165 -25.23 62.56 -31.34
C GLY A 165 -25.12 61.06 -31.61
N LEU A 166 -25.61 60.58 -32.77
CA LEU A 166 -25.48 59.16 -33.16
C LEU A 166 -24.01 58.74 -33.32
N ILE A 167 -23.19 59.60 -33.93
CA ILE A 167 -21.75 59.37 -34.08
C ILE A 167 -21.06 59.38 -32.70
N GLU A 168 -21.46 60.29 -31.81
CA GLU A 168 -20.94 60.35 -30.45
C GLU A 168 -21.23 59.07 -29.65
N ASP A 169 -22.47 58.57 -29.71
CA ASP A 169 -22.86 57.30 -29.08
C ASP A 169 -22.01 56.11 -29.61
N LYS A 170 -21.81 56.04 -30.93
CA LYS A 170 -20.95 55.02 -31.57
C LYS A 170 -19.50 55.14 -31.10
N ASN A 171 -18.95 56.35 -31.06
CA ASN A 171 -17.57 56.60 -30.58
C ASN A 171 -17.40 56.25 -29.10
N LYS A 172 -18.43 56.49 -28.29
CA LYS A 172 -18.47 56.09 -26.88
C LYS A 172 -18.41 54.57 -26.76
N LEU A 173 -19.26 53.84 -27.49
CA LEU A 173 -19.21 52.36 -27.50
C LEU A 173 -17.84 51.84 -27.96
N ILE A 174 -17.26 52.42 -29.02
CA ILE A 174 -15.92 52.03 -29.50
C ILE A 174 -14.89 52.21 -28.38
N SER A 175 -14.94 53.34 -27.66
CA SER A 175 -14.02 53.61 -26.55
C SER A 175 -14.19 52.62 -25.40
N GLU A 176 -15.43 52.26 -25.04
CA GLU A 176 -15.72 51.26 -24.02
C GLU A 176 -15.18 49.87 -24.41
N LEU A 177 -15.39 49.44 -25.66
CA LEU A 177 -14.87 48.16 -26.16
C LEU A 177 -13.34 48.13 -26.21
N GLN A 178 -12.70 49.24 -26.57
CA GLN A 178 -11.23 49.36 -26.54
C GLN A 178 -10.69 49.28 -25.11
N GLN A 179 -11.36 49.90 -24.14
CA GLN A 179 -10.99 49.79 -22.72
C GLN A 179 -11.17 48.35 -22.21
N GLU A 180 -12.26 47.69 -22.58
CA GLU A 180 -12.50 46.29 -22.22
C GLU A 180 -11.42 45.36 -22.80
N LEU A 181 -11.01 45.58 -24.05
CA LEU A 181 -9.92 44.84 -24.67
C LEU A 181 -8.60 45.02 -23.90
N LYS A 182 -8.25 46.27 -23.59
CA LYS A 182 -7.05 46.57 -22.80
C LYS A 182 -7.08 45.92 -21.41
N ALA A 183 -8.23 45.95 -20.73
CA ALA A 183 -8.40 45.29 -19.45
C ALA A 183 -8.20 43.77 -19.54
N LYS A 184 -8.62 43.15 -20.65
CA LYS A 184 -8.38 41.72 -20.92
C LYS A 184 -6.92 41.40 -21.17
N ASP A 185 -6.20 42.26 -21.90
CA ASP A 185 -4.74 42.10 -22.09
C ASP A 185 -3.99 42.19 -20.74
N ASP A 186 -4.34 43.16 -19.90
CA ASP A 186 -3.76 43.31 -18.55
C ASP A 186 -4.06 42.08 -17.67
N GLN A 187 -5.29 41.54 -17.76
CA GLN A 187 -5.68 40.33 -17.05
C GLN A 187 -4.90 39.11 -17.53
N TYR A 188 -4.73 38.94 -18.84
CA TYR A 188 -3.96 37.84 -19.43
C TYR A 188 -2.52 37.83 -18.92
N VAL A 189 -1.86 38.98 -18.85
CA VAL A 189 -0.49 39.09 -18.31
C VAL A 189 -0.44 38.73 -16.82
N LYS A 190 -1.45 39.12 -16.03
CA LYS A 190 -1.54 38.74 -14.61
C LYS A 190 -1.72 37.23 -14.45
N ASP A 191 -2.57 36.62 -15.27
CA ASP A 191 -2.84 35.18 -15.23
C ASP A 191 -1.61 34.38 -15.63
N LEU A 192 -0.87 34.79 -16.66
CA LEU A 192 0.42 34.18 -17.02
C LEU A 192 1.44 34.24 -15.87
N LYS A 193 1.56 35.39 -15.20
CA LYS A 193 2.45 35.53 -14.04
C LYS A 193 2.03 34.61 -12.89
N LYS A 194 0.73 34.50 -12.64
CA LYS A 194 0.17 33.62 -11.61
C LYS A 194 0.41 32.15 -11.93
N GLN A 195 0.14 31.72 -13.16
CA GLN A 195 0.42 30.37 -13.63
C GLN A 195 1.91 30.03 -13.53
N SER A 196 2.80 30.96 -13.89
CA SER A 196 4.24 30.79 -13.69
C SER A 196 4.59 30.58 -12.22
N GLY A 197 3.99 31.37 -11.31
CA GLY A 197 4.18 31.20 -9.86
C GLY A 197 3.66 29.85 -9.34
N ASP A 198 2.49 29.42 -9.82
CA ASP A 198 1.91 28.11 -9.49
C ASP A 198 2.80 26.95 -9.95
N ILE A 199 3.39 27.05 -11.16
CA ILE A 199 4.34 26.07 -11.70
C ILE A 199 5.63 26.04 -10.87
N CYS A 200 6.18 27.20 -10.51
CA CYS A 200 7.37 27.25 -9.65
C CYS A 200 7.10 26.57 -8.30
N LEU A 201 5.98 26.89 -7.65
CA LEU A 201 5.58 26.29 -6.38
C LEU A 201 5.34 24.77 -6.52
N LEU A 202 4.78 24.32 -7.63
CA LEU A 202 4.60 22.90 -7.94
C LEU A 202 5.95 22.18 -8.02
N LEU A 203 6.90 22.74 -8.76
CA LEU A 203 8.24 22.18 -8.88
C LEU A 203 8.96 22.11 -7.53
N GLU A 204 8.91 23.19 -6.73
CA GLU A 204 9.50 23.24 -5.40
C GLU A 204 8.94 22.14 -4.49
N ARG A 205 7.61 22.00 -4.43
CA ARG A 205 6.95 20.97 -3.61
C ARG A 205 7.24 19.55 -4.10
N MET A 206 7.26 19.33 -5.41
CA MET A 206 7.61 18.03 -5.98
C MET A 206 9.05 17.66 -5.64
N GLU A 207 9.99 18.59 -5.75
CA GLU A 207 11.39 18.36 -5.41
C GLU A 207 11.57 18.06 -3.91
N GLU A 208 10.92 18.85 -3.05
CA GLU A 208 10.93 18.62 -1.60
C GLU A 208 10.33 17.25 -1.25
N GLN A 209 9.21 16.89 -1.88
CA GLN A 209 8.56 15.60 -1.66
C GLN A 209 9.46 14.43 -2.10
N VAL A 210 10.14 14.54 -3.25
CA VAL A 210 11.10 13.51 -3.70
C VAL A 210 12.25 13.38 -2.70
N LYS A 211 12.85 14.50 -2.26
CA LYS A 211 13.92 14.48 -1.26
C LYS A 211 13.46 13.84 0.05
N ASN A 212 12.27 14.18 0.52
CA ASN A 212 11.71 13.66 1.77
C ASN A 212 11.37 12.16 1.70
N VAL A 213 10.78 11.73 0.58
CA VAL A 213 10.52 10.31 0.30
C VAL A 213 11.82 9.53 0.28
N MET A 214 12.80 9.95 -0.51
CA MET A 214 14.10 9.26 -0.59
C MET A 214 14.81 9.19 0.77
N LYS A 215 14.77 10.27 1.55
CA LYS A 215 15.35 10.31 2.90
C LYS A 215 14.65 9.32 3.82
N THR A 216 13.32 9.32 3.85
CA THR A 216 12.53 8.47 4.75
C THR A 216 12.65 6.99 4.36
N PHE A 217 12.57 6.66 3.07
CA PHE A 217 12.81 5.28 2.60
C PHE A 217 14.17 4.75 3.05
N ARG A 218 15.24 5.57 2.96
CA ARG A 218 16.57 5.18 3.44
C ARG A 218 16.59 4.94 4.95
N GLN A 219 15.93 5.78 5.73
CA GLN A 219 15.84 5.62 7.19
C GLN A 219 15.05 4.38 7.58
N GLU A 220 13.92 4.12 6.93
CA GLU A 220 13.10 2.94 7.19
C GLU A 220 13.83 1.65 6.82
N LEU A 221 14.58 1.62 5.71
CA LEU A 221 15.44 0.49 5.36
C LEU A 221 16.49 0.23 6.45
N GLN A 222 17.12 1.28 6.99
CA GLN A 222 18.08 1.14 8.10
C GLN A 222 17.42 0.63 9.39
N HIS A 223 16.18 1.03 9.67
CA HIS A 223 15.44 0.51 10.84
C HIS A 223 15.10 -0.97 10.67
N ILE A 224 14.66 -1.38 9.48
CA ILE A 224 14.39 -2.78 9.15
C ILE A 224 15.66 -3.62 9.30
N GLU A 225 16.78 -3.17 8.72
CA GLU A 225 18.06 -3.88 8.80
C GLU A 225 18.51 -4.08 10.26
N LYS A 226 18.47 -3.02 11.07
CA LYS A 226 18.79 -3.11 12.51
C LYS A 226 17.88 -4.08 13.26
N ALA A 227 16.59 -4.13 12.93
CA ALA A 227 15.67 -5.07 13.57
C ALA A 227 16.03 -6.53 13.24
N PHE A 228 16.44 -6.81 11.99
CA PHE A 228 16.95 -8.13 11.60
C PHE A 228 18.29 -8.47 12.26
N GLU A 229 19.20 -7.50 12.41
CA GLU A 229 20.47 -7.70 13.11
C GLU A 229 20.25 -8.08 14.58
N VAL A 230 19.40 -7.33 15.29
CA VAL A 230 19.07 -7.61 16.69
C VAL A 230 18.39 -8.97 16.84
N GLU A 231 17.42 -9.30 15.99
CA GLU A 231 16.78 -10.61 16.02
C GLU A 231 17.77 -11.75 15.80
N ARG A 232 18.71 -11.59 14.87
CA ARG A 232 19.76 -12.56 14.62
C ARG A 232 20.69 -12.72 15.82
N GLU A 233 21.10 -11.62 16.46
CA GLU A 233 21.91 -11.66 17.68
C GLU A 233 21.18 -12.38 18.82
N GLU A 234 19.89 -12.10 19.02
CA GLU A 234 19.06 -12.78 20.01
C GLU A 234 18.93 -14.28 19.71
N LEU A 235 18.76 -14.66 18.45
CA LEU A 235 18.70 -16.07 18.05
C LEU A 235 20.04 -16.79 18.34
N LEU A 236 21.17 -16.20 17.95
CA LEU A 236 22.50 -16.78 18.18
C LEU A 236 22.82 -16.92 19.67
N THR A 237 22.53 -15.89 20.46
CA THR A 237 22.74 -15.91 21.92
C THR A 237 21.87 -16.96 22.60
N ASN A 238 20.60 -17.08 22.21
CA ASN A 238 19.70 -18.12 22.71
C ASN A 238 20.17 -19.53 22.32
N ASN A 239 20.61 -19.73 21.08
CA ASN A 239 21.13 -21.03 20.63
C ASN A 239 22.41 -21.41 21.41
N LYS A 240 23.36 -20.47 21.54
CA LYS A 240 24.58 -20.66 22.34
C LYS A 240 24.27 -21.05 23.78
N LYS A 241 23.33 -20.35 24.42
CA LYS A 241 22.89 -20.67 25.79
C LYS A 241 22.31 -22.07 25.90
N LYS A 242 21.44 -22.48 24.96
CA LYS A 242 20.88 -23.84 24.92
C LYS A 242 21.97 -24.89 24.75
N TRP A 243 22.95 -24.63 23.88
CA TRP A 243 24.09 -25.53 23.66
C TRP A 243 24.96 -25.66 24.91
N GLU A 244 25.30 -24.56 25.57
CA GLU A 244 26.07 -24.54 26.82
C GLU A 244 25.35 -25.30 27.94
N GLN A 245 24.03 -25.12 28.07
CA GLN A 245 23.22 -25.87 29.03
C GLN A 245 23.20 -27.37 28.72
N ALA A 246 23.04 -27.75 27.45
CA ALA A 246 23.06 -29.15 27.05
C ALA A 246 24.43 -29.80 27.32
N LEU A 247 25.53 -29.09 27.05
CA LEU A 247 26.89 -29.54 27.33
C LEU A 247 27.14 -29.68 28.84
N GLN A 248 26.71 -28.71 29.65
CA GLN A 248 26.81 -28.80 31.11
C GLN A 248 26.03 -30.00 31.65
N ALA A 249 24.80 -30.22 31.16
CA ALA A 249 23.99 -31.37 31.55
C ALA A 249 24.64 -32.71 31.13
N HIS A 250 25.28 -32.76 29.96
CA HIS A 250 26.04 -33.92 29.51
C HIS A 250 27.22 -34.21 30.45
N ASN A 251 28.07 -33.21 30.70
CA ASN A 251 29.25 -33.35 31.56
C ASN A 251 28.87 -33.75 32.99
N ALA A 252 27.77 -33.22 33.53
CA ALA A 252 27.26 -33.60 34.84
C ALA A 252 26.87 -35.09 34.90
N LYS A 253 26.20 -35.60 33.87
CA LYS A 253 25.84 -37.03 33.76
C LYS A 253 27.07 -37.91 33.61
N GLU A 254 28.07 -37.49 32.83
CA GLU A 254 29.33 -38.23 32.70
C GLU A 254 30.09 -38.31 34.03
N LEU A 255 30.15 -37.19 34.77
CA LEU A 255 30.77 -37.15 36.09
C LEU A 255 30.06 -38.09 37.07
N GLU A 256 28.72 -38.04 37.10
CA GLU A 256 27.90 -38.94 37.93
C GLU A 256 28.16 -40.42 37.56
N TYR A 257 28.22 -40.74 36.26
CA TYR A 257 28.55 -42.09 35.79
C TYR A 257 29.93 -42.55 36.27
N LEU A 258 30.96 -41.69 36.16
CA LEU A 258 32.31 -41.99 36.63
C LEU A 258 32.37 -42.18 38.16
N MET A 259 31.71 -41.31 38.92
CA MET A 259 31.61 -41.43 40.38
C MET A 259 30.93 -42.74 40.79
N ASN A 260 29.83 -43.11 40.14
CA ASN A 260 29.14 -44.37 40.37
C ASN A 260 30.01 -45.58 40.03
N ARG A 261 30.84 -45.49 38.99
CA ARG A 261 31.80 -46.54 38.63
C ARG A 261 32.90 -46.68 39.68
N ILE A 262 33.47 -45.57 40.16
CA ILE A 262 34.49 -45.58 41.22
C ILE A 262 33.90 -46.22 42.48
N LYS A 263 32.71 -45.79 42.91
CA LYS A 263 32.03 -46.35 44.08
C LYS A 263 31.80 -47.86 43.97
N LYS A 264 31.40 -48.36 42.80
CA LYS A 264 31.26 -49.81 42.56
C LYS A 264 32.59 -50.55 42.71
N VAL A 265 33.68 -49.99 42.19
CA VAL A 265 35.03 -50.57 42.34
C VAL A 265 35.44 -50.61 43.81
N GLU A 266 35.23 -49.54 44.56
CA GLU A 266 35.50 -49.49 46.01
C GLU A 266 34.66 -50.52 46.79
N ASP A 267 33.38 -50.70 46.42
CA ASP A 267 32.51 -51.68 47.05
C ASP A 267 32.94 -53.12 46.73
N HIS A 268 33.39 -53.40 45.51
CA HIS A 268 33.98 -54.68 45.14
C HIS A 268 35.30 -54.96 45.90
N GLU A 269 36.14 -53.94 46.08
CA GLU A 269 37.37 -54.07 46.86
C GLU A 269 37.08 -54.39 48.33
N LYS A 270 36.08 -53.72 48.93
CA LYS A 270 35.61 -54.04 50.29
C LYS A 270 35.08 -55.46 50.40
N GLN A 271 34.33 -55.95 49.40
CA GLN A 271 33.83 -57.32 49.37
C GLN A 271 34.98 -58.34 49.28
N LEU A 272 35.96 -58.11 48.40
CA LEU A 272 37.16 -58.95 48.29
C LEU A 272 37.93 -59.00 49.62
N ASN A 273 38.09 -57.86 50.29
CA ASN A 273 38.78 -57.81 51.57
C ASN A 273 38.03 -58.58 52.67
N LYS A 274 36.69 -58.47 52.72
CA LYS A 274 35.86 -59.27 53.64
C LYS A 274 36.01 -60.77 53.37
N GLN A 275 35.99 -61.17 52.10
CA GLN A 275 36.17 -62.58 51.73
C GLN A 275 37.54 -63.10 52.18
N ARG A 276 38.62 -62.32 51.97
CA ARG A 276 39.97 -62.69 52.45
C ARG A 276 40.02 -62.91 53.96
N ILE A 277 39.39 -62.03 54.75
CA ILE A 277 39.34 -62.16 56.21
C ILE A 277 38.57 -63.43 56.58
N TRP A 278 37.40 -63.66 55.96
CA TRP A 278 36.58 -64.85 56.22
C TRP A 278 37.30 -66.15 55.84
N ASP A 279 37.98 -66.19 54.69
CA ASP A 279 38.80 -67.33 54.26
C ASP A 279 39.94 -67.61 55.26
N CYS A 280 40.58 -66.55 55.79
CA CYS A 280 41.60 -66.69 56.84
C CYS A 280 41.02 -67.23 58.15
N GLU A 281 39.84 -66.76 58.57
CA GLU A 281 39.13 -67.23 59.76
C GLU A 281 38.67 -68.69 59.61
N GLU A 282 38.14 -69.08 58.45
CA GLU A 282 37.78 -70.46 58.13
C GLU A 282 39.02 -71.36 58.12
N TYR A 283 40.10 -70.94 57.45
CA TYR A 283 41.36 -71.67 57.46
C TYR A 283 41.88 -71.88 58.89
N ASN A 284 41.87 -70.84 59.72
CA ASN A 284 42.26 -70.94 61.12
C ASN A 284 41.34 -71.91 61.90
N THR A 285 40.04 -71.86 61.66
CA THR A 285 39.06 -72.75 62.31
C THR A 285 39.27 -74.20 61.90
N ILE A 286 39.46 -74.48 60.61
CA ILE A 286 39.76 -75.82 60.09
C ILE A 286 41.09 -76.30 60.64
N LYS A 287 42.12 -75.45 60.65
CA LYS A 287 43.43 -75.77 61.22
C LYS A 287 43.32 -76.18 62.69
N ILE A 288 42.59 -75.41 63.51
CA ILE A 288 42.35 -75.73 64.93
C ILE A 288 41.62 -77.07 65.07
N LYS A 289 40.56 -77.31 64.26
CA LYS A 289 39.83 -78.58 64.28
C LYS A 289 40.72 -79.77 63.93
N LEU A 290 41.54 -79.66 62.89
CA LEU A 290 42.49 -80.70 62.50
C LEU A 290 43.57 -80.94 63.57
N GLU A 291 44.06 -79.88 64.21
CA GLU A 291 45.01 -79.99 65.33
C GLU A 291 44.38 -80.69 66.55
N GLN A 292 43.08 -80.48 66.80
CA GLN A 292 42.32 -81.16 67.86
C GLN A 292 42.02 -82.63 67.53
N ASP A 293 41.65 -82.93 66.28
CA ASP A 293 41.37 -84.31 65.82
C ASP A 293 42.63 -85.20 65.82
N VAL A 294 43.83 -84.62 65.78
CA VAL A 294 45.13 -85.32 65.89
C VAL A 294 45.53 -85.60 67.36
N GLN A 295 44.84 -85.00 68.35
CA GLN A 295 45.12 -85.14 69.78
C GLN A 295 44.29 -86.22 70.50
N VAL A 296 43.53 -87.05 69.77
CA VAL A 296 42.85 -88.27 70.24
C VAL A 296 43.51 -89.50 69.65
#